data_AF-A0A7W1EMJ3-F1
#
_entry.id   AF-A0A7W1EMJ3-F1
#
_cell.length_a   1.000
_cell.length_b   1.000
_cell.length_c   1.000
_cell.angle_alpha   90.00
_cell.angle_beta   90.00
_cell.angle_gamma   90.00
#
_symmetry.space_group_name_H-M   'P 1'
#
loop_
_entity.id
_entity.type
_entity.pdbx_description
1 polymer ?
#
loop_
_entity_poly.entity_id
_entity_poly.type
_entity_poly.pdbx_seq_one_letter_code
_entity_poly.pdbx_strand_id
1 'polypeptide(L)'
;MHDVIAWLALTSFVAYVAIAIAGGGGRSLSLTYPVGASLVGLLCYLRSPALYFGFTWWVWLLTPFVRRIFDLRYGFHPTSTLLLAPLTVTLLSVFTVIRYRRMLRASIYSPFLMAFAALTYGYMIGVMRQSAVAATYDLLVWLCPMFFGLHLAMNWRQFAELRQTIVASALWGLLVVSLYGIYQFVQPPVWDRAWVVSAEMASVGLPVPFVIRIFSTVNAPGPLAVLLVVSILLGLSGKQRWRFIALALGLVALLLTRGRAAWGALLVGGLLLQLRQPLRSIPRQWIALVVVVLLAAPVLTQPRFVRIVSERAATLVNLGADRSLQTRVTSSRDYLHRLTENPAGRGLG
;
A
#
# COMPACT_ATOMS: atom_id res chain seq x y z
N MET A 1 -3.48 -32.35 5.01
CA MET A 1 -2.27 -32.23 5.86
C MET A 1 -1.28 -31.16 5.38
N HIS A 2 -1.08 -30.95 4.07
CA HIS A 2 -0.07 -30.01 3.57
C HIS A 2 -0.31 -28.52 3.92
N ASP A 3 -1.53 -28.06 4.15
CA ASP A 3 -1.71 -26.64 4.53
C ASP A 3 -1.48 -26.37 6.03
N VAL A 4 -1.56 -27.40 6.87
CA VAL A 4 -1.49 -27.26 8.34
C VAL A 4 -0.13 -26.69 8.77
N ILE A 5 0.96 -27.14 8.15
CA ILE A 5 2.31 -26.66 8.47
C ILE A 5 2.46 -25.17 8.14
N ALA A 6 1.92 -24.72 7.00
CA ALA A 6 1.98 -23.31 6.61
C ALA A 6 1.16 -22.43 7.57
N TRP A 7 -0.04 -22.88 7.95
CA TRP A 7 -0.86 -22.18 8.93
C TRP A 7 -0.24 -22.16 10.32
N LEU A 8 0.38 -23.25 10.77
CA LEU A 8 1.13 -23.29 12.03
C LEU A 8 2.33 -22.34 12.02
N ALA A 9 3.07 -22.27 10.90
CA ALA A 9 4.18 -21.34 10.76
C ALA A 9 3.69 -19.88 10.78
N LEU A 10 2.59 -19.58 10.09
CA LEU A 10 1.95 -18.26 10.09
C LEU A 10 1.48 -17.85 11.49
N THR A 11 0.74 -18.71 12.19
CA THR A 11 0.24 -18.41 13.53
C THR A 11 1.38 -18.27 14.53
N SER A 12 2.41 -19.12 14.44
CA SER A 12 3.61 -19.01 15.28
C SER A 12 4.35 -17.70 15.04
N PHE A 13 4.49 -17.28 13.78
CA PHE A 13 5.12 -16.00 13.44
C PHE A 13 4.30 -14.81 13.94
N VAL A 14 2.97 -14.84 13.79
CA VAL A 14 2.09 -13.79 14.33
C VAL A 14 2.19 -13.73 15.86
N ALA A 15 2.18 -14.87 16.54
CA ALA A 15 2.34 -14.93 17.99
C ALA A 15 3.72 -14.39 18.43
N TYR A 16 4.78 -14.77 17.73
CA TYR A 16 6.12 -14.24 17.95
C TYR A 16 6.18 -12.72 17.83
N VAL A 17 5.61 -12.15 16.76
CA VAL A 17 5.56 -10.71 16.54
C VAL A 17 4.75 -10.01 17.64
N ALA A 18 3.62 -10.58 18.05
CA ALA A 18 2.80 -10.02 19.13
C ALA A 18 3.55 -9.98 20.47
N ILE A 19 4.23 -11.08 20.84
CA ILE A 19 5.06 -11.17 22.06
C ILE A 19 6.22 -10.16 21.99
N ALA A 20 6.87 -10.05 20.83
CA ALA A 20 7.99 -9.14 20.65
C ALA A 20 7.58 -7.67 20.82
N ILE A 21 6.44 -7.28 20.25
CA ILE A 21 5.87 -5.93 20.36
C ILE A 21 5.39 -5.63 21.79
N ALA A 22 4.88 -6.64 22.51
CA ALA A 22 4.49 -6.51 23.92
C ALA A 22 5.68 -6.21 24.84
N GLY A 23 6.89 -6.59 24.45
CA GLY A 23 8.13 -6.29 25.16
C GLY A 23 9.09 -7.47 25.30
N GLY A 24 8.69 -8.69 24.90
CA GLY A 24 9.50 -9.90 25.09
C GLY A 24 10.67 -10.05 24.11
N GLY A 25 10.71 -9.26 23.02
CA GLY A 25 11.63 -9.48 21.90
C GLY A 25 12.91 -8.65 21.89
N GLY A 26 13.06 -7.66 22.79
CA GLY A 26 14.24 -6.80 22.85
C GLY A 26 14.56 -6.06 21.53
N ARG A 27 15.82 -5.62 21.39
CA ARG A 27 16.37 -5.07 20.13
C ARG A 27 16.58 -6.14 19.04
N SER A 28 16.59 -7.42 19.38
CA SER A 28 16.75 -8.53 18.44
C SER A 28 15.67 -8.59 17.37
N LEU A 29 14.48 -8.01 17.63
CA LEU A 29 13.38 -7.95 16.66
C LEU A 29 13.82 -7.35 15.31
N SER A 30 14.78 -6.42 15.34
CA SER A 30 15.33 -5.78 14.13
C SER A 30 15.91 -6.77 13.12
N LEU A 31 16.45 -7.91 13.56
CA LEU A 31 16.99 -8.97 12.70
C LEU A 31 16.06 -10.17 12.59
N THR A 32 15.46 -10.60 13.70
CA THR A 32 14.63 -11.81 13.72
C THR A 32 13.32 -11.62 12.96
N TYR A 33 12.77 -10.41 12.90
CA TYR A 33 11.55 -10.12 12.13
C TYR A 33 11.73 -10.33 10.62
N PRO A 34 12.70 -9.69 9.92
CA PRO A 34 12.89 -9.92 8.49
C PRO A 34 13.29 -11.37 8.16
N VAL A 35 14.09 -12.01 9.01
CA VAL A 35 14.47 -13.43 8.83
C VAL A 35 13.25 -14.34 8.99
N GLY A 36 12.49 -14.19 10.08
CA GLY A 36 11.28 -14.96 10.33
C GLY A 36 10.23 -14.76 9.24
N ALA A 37 10.01 -13.51 8.82
CA ALA A 37 9.11 -13.19 7.72
C ALA A 37 9.56 -13.87 6.42
N SER A 38 10.85 -13.84 6.09
CA SER A 38 11.40 -14.49 4.90
C SER A 38 11.22 -16.00 4.92
N LEU A 39 11.45 -16.65 6.07
CA LEU A 39 11.27 -18.10 6.22
C LEU A 39 9.81 -18.51 6.05
N VAL A 40 8.87 -17.80 6.68
CA VAL A 40 7.43 -18.05 6.51
C VAL A 40 7.01 -17.74 5.07
N GLY A 41 7.52 -16.66 4.50
CA GLY A 41 7.30 -16.30 3.09
C GLY A 41 7.75 -17.39 2.13
N LEU A 42 8.92 -18.00 2.38
CA LEU A 42 9.45 -19.12 1.60
C LEU A 42 8.56 -20.35 1.75
N LEU A 43 8.12 -20.66 2.96
CA LEU A 43 7.16 -21.76 3.18
C LEU A 43 5.85 -21.52 2.43
N CYS A 44 5.27 -20.32 2.51
CA CYS A 44 4.06 -19.97 1.76
C CYS A 44 4.30 -20.08 0.24
N TYR A 45 5.44 -19.59 -0.25
CA TYR A 45 5.85 -19.64 -1.65
C TYR A 45 5.91 -21.08 -2.19
N LEU A 46 6.49 -21.99 -1.43
CA LEU A 46 6.63 -23.40 -1.80
C LEU A 46 5.31 -24.16 -1.76
N ARG A 47 4.29 -23.66 -1.06
CA ARG A 47 3.00 -24.34 -0.85
C ARG A 47 1.95 -23.90 -1.85
N SER A 48 1.62 -22.61 -1.88
CA SER A 48 0.68 -22.09 -2.88
C SER A 48 0.92 -20.61 -3.20
N PRO A 49 0.79 -20.21 -4.48
CA PRO A 49 0.81 -18.81 -4.89
C PRO A 49 -0.22 -17.95 -4.14
N ALA A 50 -1.37 -18.52 -3.78
CA ALA A 50 -2.40 -17.83 -3.03
C ALA A 50 -1.97 -17.51 -1.59
N LEU A 51 -1.43 -18.49 -0.85
CA LEU A 51 -0.92 -18.27 0.51
C LEU A 51 0.25 -17.27 0.50
N TYR A 52 1.17 -17.40 -0.46
CA TYR A 52 2.27 -16.47 -0.64
C TYR A 52 1.79 -15.05 -0.92
N PHE A 53 0.80 -14.87 -1.79
CA PHE A 53 0.21 -13.55 -2.03
C PHE A 53 -0.38 -12.97 -0.75
N GLY A 54 -1.22 -13.74 -0.05
CA GLY A 54 -1.89 -13.29 1.17
C GLY A 54 -0.88 -12.86 2.23
N PHE A 55 0.15 -13.68 2.46
CA PHE A 55 1.21 -13.35 3.41
C PHE A 55 1.99 -12.09 3.00
N THR A 56 2.43 -12.01 1.74
CA THR A 56 3.16 -10.84 1.23
C THR A 56 2.35 -9.56 1.39
N TRP A 57 1.06 -9.59 1.07
CA TRP A 57 0.13 -8.47 1.25
C TRP A 57 0.09 -8.00 2.71
N TRP A 58 -0.10 -8.92 3.65
CA TRP A 58 -0.15 -8.58 5.08
C TRP A 58 1.19 -8.07 5.63
N VAL A 59 2.32 -8.62 5.18
CA VAL A 59 3.65 -8.12 5.57
C VAL A 59 3.83 -6.67 5.15
N TRP A 60 3.45 -6.31 3.92
CA TRP A 60 3.48 -4.90 3.46
C TRP A 60 2.54 -3.99 4.27
N LEU A 61 1.35 -4.49 4.63
CA LEU A 61 0.38 -3.72 5.41
C LEU A 61 0.82 -3.46 6.85
N LEU A 62 1.43 -4.45 7.51
CA LEU A 62 1.63 -4.43 8.96
C LEU A 62 3.06 -4.06 9.36
N THR A 63 4.07 -4.32 8.53
CA THR A 63 5.47 -4.04 8.88
C THR A 63 5.71 -2.57 9.30
N PRO A 64 5.15 -1.55 8.63
CA PRO A 64 5.36 -0.17 9.06
C PRO A 64 4.69 0.15 10.41
N PHE A 65 3.62 -0.56 10.77
CA PHE A 65 3.02 -0.47 12.10
C PHE A 65 3.91 -1.11 13.16
N VAL A 66 4.44 -2.32 12.89
CA VAL A 66 5.41 -3.00 13.77
C VAL A 66 6.63 -2.12 14.01
N ARG A 67 7.17 -1.51 12.94
CA ARG A 67 8.28 -0.56 13.03
C ARG A 67 7.97 0.59 13.98
N ARG A 68 6.81 1.23 13.89
CA ARG A 68 6.48 2.38 14.74
C ARG A 68 6.44 2.04 16.22
N ILE A 69 5.91 0.88 16.58
CA ILE A 69 5.91 0.44 17.97
C ILE A 69 7.33 0.11 18.44
N PHE A 70 8.14 -0.50 17.57
CA PHE A 70 9.55 -0.78 17.86
C PHE A 70 10.37 0.51 18.07
N ASP A 71 10.26 1.46 17.13
CA ASP A 71 11.00 2.73 17.14
C ASP A 71 10.64 3.57 18.39
N LEU A 72 9.39 3.49 18.87
CA LEU A 72 8.99 4.14 20.13
C LEU A 72 9.77 3.61 21.35
N ARG A 73 10.07 2.31 21.39
CA ARG A 73 10.75 1.67 22.53
C ARG A 73 12.27 1.72 22.44
N TYR A 74 12.82 1.64 21.23
CA TYR A 74 14.27 1.43 21.02
C TYR A 74 14.99 2.57 20.32
N GLY A 75 14.25 3.61 19.90
CA GLY A 75 14.77 4.78 19.19
C GLY A 75 14.46 4.73 17.70
N PHE A 76 14.23 5.92 17.12
CA PHE A 76 14.01 6.06 15.68
C PHE A 76 15.32 5.89 14.91
N HIS A 77 15.28 5.03 13.89
CA HIS A 77 16.35 4.89 12.91
C HIS A 77 15.79 5.06 11.50
N PRO A 78 16.33 5.98 10.66
CA PRO A 78 15.84 6.20 9.30
C PRO A 78 15.82 4.91 8.46
N THR A 79 16.89 4.12 8.55
CA THR A 79 17.13 2.86 7.83
C THR A 79 16.81 1.63 8.68
N SER A 80 15.58 1.55 9.19
CA SER A 80 15.15 0.41 10.02
C SER A 80 15.17 -0.90 9.22
N THR A 81 15.93 -1.89 9.71
CA THR A 81 16.05 -3.24 9.11
C THR A 81 14.72 -4.00 9.10
N LEU A 82 13.75 -3.60 9.93
CA LEU A 82 12.39 -4.14 9.91
C LEU A 82 11.73 -3.97 8.54
N LEU A 83 12.01 -2.87 7.83
CA LEU A 83 11.48 -2.63 6.49
C LEU A 83 12.07 -3.55 5.42
N LEU A 84 13.12 -4.32 5.72
CA LEU A 84 13.63 -5.33 4.80
C LEU A 84 12.69 -6.53 4.70
N ALA A 85 11.83 -6.78 5.70
CA ALA A 85 10.90 -7.90 5.69
C ALA A 85 9.97 -7.93 4.47
N PRO A 86 9.21 -6.86 4.15
CA PRO A 86 8.38 -6.85 2.95
C PRO A 86 9.20 -7.00 1.66
N LEU A 87 10.39 -6.39 1.58
CA LEU A 87 11.26 -6.48 0.40
C LEU A 87 11.76 -7.91 0.18
N THR A 88 12.31 -8.54 1.21
CA THR A 88 12.87 -9.90 1.17
C THR A 88 11.80 -10.94 0.89
N VAL A 89 10.63 -10.86 1.55
CA VAL A 89 9.49 -11.73 1.26
C VAL A 89 9.07 -11.59 -0.20
N THR A 90 8.92 -10.36 -0.69
CA THR A 90 8.51 -10.11 -2.09
C THR A 90 9.54 -10.62 -3.10
N LEU A 91 10.84 -10.53 -2.78
CA LEU A 91 11.94 -10.95 -3.65
C LEU A 91 11.92 -12.46 -3.95
N LEU A 92 11.27 -13.29 -3.12
CA LEU A 92 11.05 -14.70 -3.40
C LEU A 92 10.29 -14.94 -4.72
N SER A 93 9.52 -13.94 -5.19
CA SER A 93 8.86 -13.98 -6.50
C SER A 93 9.83 -14.15 -7.68
N VAL A 94 11.10 -13.75 -7.53
CA VAL A 94 12.16 -13.90 -8.54
C VAL A 94 12.33 -15.35 -8.96
N PHE A 95 12.22 -16.31 -8.03
CA PHE A 95 12.33 -17.74 -8.36
C PHE A 95 11.29 -18.20 -9.37
N THR A 96 10.11 -17.57 -9.36
CA THR A 96 9.05 -17.84 -10.35
C THR A 96 9.44 -17.34 -11.72
N VAL A 97 9.99 -16.14 -11.79
CA VAL A 97 10.43 -15.52 -13.05
C VAL A 97 11.57 -16.32 -13.65
N ILE A 98 12.52 -16.80 -12.84
CA ILE A 98 13.60 -17.69 -13.28
C ILE A 98 13.04 -19.02 -13.81
N ARG A 99 12.10 -19.63 -13.09
CA ARG A 99 11.46 -20.91 -13.45
C ARG A 99 10.68 -20.80 -14.77
N TYR A 100 9.96 -19.72 -14.97
CA TYR A 100 9.11 -19.46 -16.14
C TYR A 100 9.75 -18.49 -17.14
N ARG A 101 11.09 -18.36 -17.15
CA ARG A 101 11.81 -17.39 -18.01
C ARG A 101 11.46 -17.48 -19.50
N ARG A 102 11.10 -18.68 -20.00
CA ARG A 102 10.69 -18.87 -21.39
C ARG A 102 9.41 -18.11 -21.74
N MET A 103 8.51 -17.91 -20.76
CA MET A 103 7.27 -17.15 -20.96
C MET A 103 7.53 -15.66 -21.21
N LEU A 104 8.64 -15.10 -20.71
CA LEU A 104 9.02 -13.70 -20.93
C LEU A 104 9.22 -13.33 -22.40
N ARG A 105 9.37 -14.33 -23.29
CA ARG A 105 9.44 -14.11 -24.74
C ARG A 105 8.11 -13.69 -25.35
N ALA A 106 6.99 -13.91 -24.66
CA ALA A 106 5.68 -13.51 -25.17
C ALA A 106 5.50 -11.99 -25.10
N SER A 107 4.92 -11.40 -26.16
CA SER A 107 4.71 -9.96 -26.29
C SER A 107 3.91 -9.34 -25.13
N ILE A 108 3.05 -10.12 -24.47
CA ILE A 108 2.28 -9.69 -23.30
C ILE A 108 3.17 -9.23 -22.12
N TYR A 109 4.42 -9.70 -22.02
CA TYR A 109 5.35 -9.31 -20.97
C TYR A 109 6.32 -8.19 -21.39
N SER A 110 6.23 -7.70 -22.62
CA SER A 110 7.09 -6.60 -23.12
C SER A 110 7.03 -5.33 -22.27
N PRO A 111 5.89 -4.89 -21.67
CA PRO A 111 5.89 -3.70 -20.83
C PRO A 111 6.76 -3.85 -19.57
N PHE A 112 6.86 -5.07 -19.03
CA PHE A 112 7.76 -5.34 -17.89
C PHE A 112 9.22 -5.21 -18.28
N LEU A 113 9.60 -5.68 -19.48
CA LEU A 113 10.97 -5.53 -19.99
C LEU A 113 11.37 -4.06 -20.15
N MET A 114 10.46 -3.23 -20.70
CA MET A 114 10.68 -1.79 -20.82
C MET A 114 10.86 -1.14 -19.44
N ALA A 115 10.04 -1.51 -18.46
CA ALA A 115 10.16 -1.01 -17.10
C ALA A 115 11.48 -1.47 -16.43
N PHE A 116 11.94 -2.71 -16.65
CA PHE A 116 13.24 -3.16 -16.14
C PHE A 116 14.40 -2.38 -16.77
N ALA A 117 14.34 -2.10 -18.07
CA ALA A 117 15.34 -1.30 -18.75
C ALA A 117 15.41 0.12 -18.16
N ALA A 118 14.26 0.76 -17.94
CA ALA A 118 14.17 2.08 -17.33
C ALA A 118 14.74 2.10 -15.89
N LEU A 119 14.41 1.09 -15.07
CA LEU A 119 14.96 0.98 -13.71
C LEU A 119 16.47 0.73 -13.71
N THR A 120 16.98 -0.10 -14.63
CA THR A 120 18.41 -0.37 -14.75
C THR A 120 19.17 0.89 -15.13
N TYR A 121 18.66 1.64 -16.10
CA TYR A 121 19.22 2.94 -16.50
C TYR A 121 19.22 3.93 -15.33
N GLY A 122 18.09 4.08 -14.63
CA GLY A 122 17.99 4.94 -13.45
C GLY A 122 18.95 4.53 -12.33
N TYR A 123 19.15 3.23 -12.12
CA TYR A 123 20.10 2.70 -11.14
C TYR A 123 21.54 3.02 -11.51
N MET A 124 21.95 2.82 -12.78
CA MET A 124 23.31 3.13 -13.23
C MET A 124 23.66 4.61 -12.98
N ILE A 125 22.73 5.51 -13.29
CA ILE A 125 22.93 6.95 -13.03
C ILE A 125 22.92 7.25 -11.53
N GLY A 126 22.05 6.59 -10.77
CA GLY A 126 21.96 6.75 -9.32
C GLY A 126 23.26 6.39 -8.60
N VAL A 127 23.84 5.24 -8.97
CA VAL A 127 25.14 4.80 -8.44
C VAL A 127 26.26 5.78 -8.81
N MET A 128 26.24 6.35 -10.00
CA MET A 128 27.26 7.30 -10.46
C MET A 128 27.13 8.70 -9.83
N ARG A 129 25.91 9.18 -9.58
CA ARG A 129 25.65 10.57 -9.17
C ARG A 129 25.29 10.74 -7.70
N GLN A 130 24.93 9.66 -7.02
CA GLN A 130 24.47 9.69 -5.64
C GLN A 130 25.29 8.73 -4.78
N SER A 131 24.64 7.90 -3.98
CA SER A 131 25.28 6.81 -3.26
C SER A 131 24.77 5.46 -3.77
N ALA A 132 25.68 4.48 -3.86
CA ALA A 132 25.30 3.12 -4.24
C ALA A 132 24.22 2.56 -3.29
N VAL A 133 24.32 2.85 -1.99
CA VAL A 133 23.35 2.37 -0.99
C VAL A 133 21.95 2.92 -1.23
N ALA A 134 21.80 4.24 -1.44
CA ALA A 134 20.50 4.85 -1.71
C ALA A 134 19.91 4.34 -3.03
N ALA A 135 20.73 4.30 -4.08
CA ALA A 135 20.31 3.81 -5.39
C ALA A 135 19.86 2.33 -5.35
N THR A 136 20.56 1.47 -4.59
CA THR A 136 20.18 0.06 -4.43
C THR A 136 18.90 -0.09 -3.63
N TYR A 137 18.71 0.70 -2.57
CA TYR A 137 17.48 0.69 -1.79
C TYR A 137 16.27 1.08 -2.65
N ASP A 138 16.38 2.18 -3.39
CA ASP A 138 15.33 2.63 -4.31
C ASP A 138 15.07 1.60 -5.41
N LEU A 139 16.13 1.02 -5.99
CA LEU A 139 15.98 -0.06 -6.96
C LEU A 139 15.15 -1.21 -6.37
N LEU A 140 15.47 -1.68 -5.16
CA LEU A 140 14.72 -2.77 -4.53
C LEU A 140 13.25 -2.41 -4.29
N VAL A 141 12.95 -1.17 -3.88
CA VAL A 141 11.59 -0.69 -3.66
C VAL A 141 10.76 -0.75 -4.95
N TRP A 142 11.35 -0.44 -6.11
CA TRP A 142 10.66 -0.51 -7.41
C TRP A 142 10.67 -1.90 -8.04
N LEU A 143 11.76 -2.64 -7.88
CA LEU A 143 12.02 -3.91 -8.54
C LEU A 143 11.22 -5.06 -7.90
N CYS A 144 11.10 -5.07 -6.56
CA CYS A 144 10.36 -6.11 -5.84
C CYS A 144 8.89 -6.20 -6.26
N PRO A 145 8.10 -5.11 -6.27
CA PRO A 145 6.72 -5.14 -6.76
C PRO A 145 6.59 -5.58 -8.23
N MET A 146 7.56 -5.24 -9.08
CA MET A 146 7.57 -5.68 -10.48
C MET A 146 7.72 -7.20 -10.60
N PHE A 147 8.68 -7.79 -9.90
CA PHE A 147 8.84 -9.24 -9.88
C PHE A 147 7.60 -9.95 -9.30
N PHE A 148 6.98 -9.35 -8.28
CA PHE A 148 5.74 -9.87 -7.71
C PHE A 148 4.57 -9.83 -8.69
N GLY A 149 4.44 -8.74 -9.45
CA GLY A 149 3.46 -8.62 -10.54
C GLY A 149 3.65 -9.71 -11.61
N LEU A 150 4.90 -9.98 -12.01
CA LEU A 150 5.21 -11.08 -12.92
C LEU A 150 4.90 -12.44 -12.32
N HIS A 151 5.20 -12.66 -11.04
CA HIS A 151 4.83 -13.91 -10.36
C HIS A 151 3.33 -14.18 -10.43
N LEU A 152 2.49 -13.16 -10.19
CA LEU A 152 1.03 -13.29 -10.33
C LEU A 152 0.61 -13.56 -11.79
N ALA A 153 1.19 -12.83 -12.74
CA ALA A 153 0.88 -12.99 -14.16
C ALA A 153 1.31 -14.36 -14.73
N MET A 154 2.41 -14.93 -14.23
CA MET A 154 2.90 -16.25 -14.64
C MET A 154 2.09 -17.39 -14.01
N ASN A 155 1.52 -17.17 -12.81
CA ASN A 155 0.63 -18.13 -12.14
C ASN A 155 -0.85 -17.98 -12.54
N TRP A 156 -1.14 -17.45 -13.73
CA TRP A 156 -2.50 -17.21 -14.21
C TRP A 156 -3.41 -18.46 -14.22
N ARG A 157 -2.85 -19.67 -14.31
CA ARG A 157 -3.62 -20.92 -14.25
C ARG A 157 -4.37 -21.09 -12.92
N GLN A 158 -3.86 -20.49 -11.85
CA GLN A 158 -4.46 -20.54 -10.51
C GLN A 158 -5.26 -19.26 -10.21
N PHE A 159 -5.68 -18.52 -11.24
CA PHE A 159 -6.37 -17.24 -11.09
C PHE A 159 -7.64 -17.33 -10.23
N ALA A 160 -8.37 -18.45 -10.28
CA ALA A 160 -9.58 -18.61 -9.46
C ALA A 160 -9.28 -18.54 -7.95
N GLU A 161 -8.24 -19.24 -7.51
CA GLU A 161 -7.79 -19.24 -6.10
C GLU A 161 -7.14 -17.90 -5.74
N LEU A 162 -6.22 -17.41 -6.58
CA LEU A 162 -5.56 -16.11 -6.42
C LEU A 162 -6.58 -14.98 -6.29
N ARG A 163 -7.60 -14.95 -7.14
CA ARG A 163 -8.66 -13.92 -7.11
C ARG A 163 -9.39 -13.93 -5.78
N GLN A 164 -9.73 -15.10 -5.24
CA GLN A 164 -10.42 -15.20 -3.95
C GLN A 164 -9.53 -14.61 -2.84
N THR A 165 -8.25 -14.99 -2.81
CA THR A 165 -7.31 -14.51 -1.80
C THR A 165 -6.96 -13.03 -1.96
N ILE A 166 -6.85 -12.52 -3.18
CA ILE A 166 -6.65 -11.08 -3.47
C ILE A 166 -7.83 -10.27 -2.93
N VAL A 167 -9.06 -10.65 -3.27
CA VAL A 167 -10.26 -9.93 -2.82
C VAL A 167 -10.43 -10.05 -1.30
N ALA A 168 -10.21 -11.23 -0.73
CA ALA A 168 -10.29 -11.43 0.72
C ALA A 168 -9.24 -10.59 1.47
N SER A 169 -7.98 -10.60 1.02
CA SER A 169 -6.89 -9.83 1.63
C SER A 169 -7.10 -8.33 1.46
N ALA A 170 -7.65 -7.89 0.33
CA ALA A 170 -8.05 -6.51 0.11
C ALA A 170 -9.17 -6.07 1.05
N LEU A 171 -10.23 -6.87 1.23
CA LEU A 171 -11.36 -6.52 2.10
C LEU A 171 -10.97 -6.54 3.59
N TRP A 172 -10.24 -7.55 4.04
CA TRP A 172 -9.75 -7.62 5.42
C TRP A 172 -8.68 -6.55 5.71
N GLY A 173 -7.77 -6.33 4.76
CA GLY A 173 -6.79 -5.24 4.84
C GLY A 173 -7.48 -3.88 4.89
N LEU A 174 -8.49 -3.66 4.05
CA LEU A 174 -9.30 -2.44 4.07
C LEU A 174 -9.96 -2.23 5.44
N LEU A 175 -10.52 -3.28 6.04
CA LEU A 175 -11.14 -3.21 7.35
C LEU A 175 -10.13 -2.83 8.44
N VAL A 176 -9.00 -3.55 8.53
CA VAL A 176 -7.95 -3.30 9.54
C VAL A 176 -7.38 -1.88 9.40
N VAL A 177 -7.00 -1.51 8.18
CA VAL A 177 -6.38 -0.23 7.89
C VAL A 177 -7.39 0.91 8.10
N SER A 178 -8.66 0.73 7.77
CA SER A 178 -9.66 1.80 7.96
C SER A 178 -10.03 1.98 9.42
N LEU A 179 -10.25 0.91 10.17
CA LEU A 179 -10.53 0.98 11.60
C LEU A 179 -9.37 1.63 12.36
N TYR A 180 -8.14 1.17 12.12
CA TYR A 180 -6.97 1.75 12.75
C TYR A 180 -6.75 3.21 12.31
N GLY A 181 -7.02 3.55 11.04
CA GLY A 181 -6.93 4.93 10.55
C GLY A 181 -7.95 5.87 11.21
N ILE A 182 -9.20 5.42 11.39
CA ILE A 182 -10.23 6.19 12.10
C ILE A 182 -9.85 6.36 13.58
N TYR A 183 -9.36 5.30 14.22
CA TYR A 183 -8.83 5.38 15.58
C TYR A 183 -7.66 6.38 15.68
N GLN A 184 -6.70 6.30 14.76
CA GLN A 184 -5.57 7.23 14.65
C GLN A 184 -6.03 8.68 14.49
N PHE A 185 -7.13 8.93 13.78
CA PHE A 185 -7.69 10.27 13.61
C PHE A 185 -8.31 10.83 14.89
N VAL A 186 -9.09 10.01 15.59
CA VAL A 186 -9.83 10.41 16.80
C VAL A 186 -8.89 10.52 18.00
N GLN A 187 -7.97 9.57 18.15
CA GLN A 187 -7.03 9.48 19.26
C GLN A 187 -5.67 9.00 18.74
N PRO A 188 -4.79 9.91 18.27
CA PRO A 188 -3.48 9.54 17.75
C PRO A 188 -2.64 8.81 18.81
N PRO A 189 -2.29 7.53 18.60
CA PRO A 189 -1.49 6.77 19.56
C PRO A 189 -0.11 7.38 19.78
N VAL A 190 0.52 7.06 20.92
CA VAL A 190 1.85 7.61 21.27
C VAL A 190 2.89 7.31 20.19
N TRP A 191 2.92 6.08 19.68
CA TRP A 191 3.88 5.68 18.63
C TRP A 191 3.66 6.43 17.30
N ASP A 192 2.42 6.77 16.96
CA ASP A 192 2.11 7.54 15.76
C ASP A 192 2.50 9.02 15.91
N ARG A 193 2.29 9.58 17.10
CA ARG A 193 2.73 10.94 17.41
C ARG A 193 4.25 11.05 17.36
N ALA A 194 4.94 10.10 17.99
CA ALA A 194 6.40 10.01 17.96
C ALA A 194 6.93 9.82 16.53
N TRP A 195 6.26 9.02 15.71
CA TRP A 195 6.61 8.81 14.31
C TRP A 195 6.52 10.10 13.48
N VAL A 196 5.42 10.86 13.59
CA VAL A 196 5.25 12.11 12.83
C VAL A 196 6.35 13.12 13.14
N VAL A 197 6.75 13.21 14.42
CA VAL A 197 7.83 14.09 14.86
C VAL A 197 9.18 13.58 14.38
N SER A 198 9.49 12.30 14.60
CA SER A 198 10.81 11.73 14.31
C SER A 198 11.09 11.61 12.81
N ALA A 199 10.05 11.37 12.01
CA ALA A 199 10.15 11.27 10.55
C ALA A 199 9.89 12.59 9.82
N GLU A 200 9.85 13.72 10.55
CA GLU A 200 9.71 15.08 10.03
C GLU A 200 8.58 15.24 9.00
N MET A 201 7.44 14.61 9.25
CA MET A 201 6.33 14.53 8.28
C MET A 201 5.47 15.81 8.28
N ALA A 202 6.05 16.94 7.88
CA ALA A 202 5.37 18.24 7.86
C ALA A 202 4.04 18.23 7.07
N SER A 203 3.95 17.41 6.02
CA SER A 203 2.75 17.29 5.17
C SER A 203 1.55 16.56 5.80
N VAL A 204 1.75 15.88 6.94
CA VAL A 204 0.72 15.15 7.70
C VAL A 204 -0.09 16.11 8.60
N GLY A 205 0.50 17.24 8.98
CA GLY A 205 -0.06 18.18 9.95
C GLY A 205 0.28 17.81 11.39
N LEU A 206 -0.28 18.56 12.34
CA LEU A 206 -0.01 18.36 13.76
C LEU A 206 -0.55 17.00 14.24
N PRO A 207 0.21 16.25 15.07
CA PRO A 207 -0.18 14.94 15.56
C PRO A 207 -1.17 15.03 16.73
N VAL A 208 -2.27 15.77 16.53
CA VAL A 208 -3.33 16.03 17.50
C VAL A 208 -4.69 15.49 16.99
N PRO A 209 -5.60 15.10 17.90
CA PRO A 209 -6.93 14.62 17.56
C PRO A 209 -7.66 15.49 16.53
N PHE A 210 -8.31 14.85 15.56
CA PHE A 210 -9.14 15.46 14.50
C PHE A 210 -8.40 16.38 13.51
N VAL A 211 -7.10 16.63 13.70
CA VAL A 211 -6.29 17.48 12.81
C VAL A 211 -5.37 16.65 11.93
N ILE A 212 -4.78 15.59 12.50
CA ILE A 212 -3.81 14.72 11.83
C ILE A 212 -4.40 14.12 10.53
N ARG A 213 -3.59 14.07 9.47
CA ARG A 213 -3.92 13.27 8.29
C ARG A 213 -3.62 11.81 8.55
N ILE A 214 -4.58 10.94 8.27
CA ILE A 214 -4.37 9.52 8.57
C ILE A 214 -3.36 8.89 7.60
N PHE A 215 -2.53 8.02 8.16
CA PHE A 215 -1.63 7.12 7.44
C PHE A 215 -1.78 5.66 7.92
N SER A 216 -2.62 5.42 8.93
CA SER A 216 -3.02 4.10 9.41
C SER A 216 -1.80 3.19 9.64
N THR A 217 -1.78 1.95 9.17
CA THR A 217 -0.70 0.98 9.38
C THR A 217 0.51 1.20 8.46
N VAL A 218 0.41 2.04 7.43
CA VAL A 218 1.49 2.32 6.47
C VAL A 218 2.32 3.56 6.85
N ASN A 219 3.38 3.86 6.11
CA ASN A 219 4.32 4.94 6.47
C ASN A 219 3.80 6.36 6.23
N ALA A 220 2.87 6.58 5.29
CA ALA A 220 2.44 7.93 4.93
C ALA A 220 1.01 7.97 4.33
N PRO A 221 0.33 9.14 4.34
CA PRO A 221 -1.04 9.26 3.83
C PRO A 221 -1.18 8.99 2.32
N GLY A 222 -0.14 9.28 1.53
CA GLY A 222 -0.14 9.06 0.08
C GLY A 222 -0.26 7.58 -0.30
N PRO A 223 0.68 6.72 0.14
CA PRO A 223 0.59 5.28 -0.02
C PRO A 223 -0.71 4.69 0.54
N LEU A 224 -1.17 5.19 1.69
CA LEU A 224 -2.46 4.77 2.27
C LEU A 224 -3.62 5.04 1.30
N ALA A 225 -3.69 6.25 0.74
CA ALA A 225 -4.79 6.61 -0.16
C ALA A 225 -4.83 5.70 -1.40
N VAL A 226 -3.67 5.37 -1.98
CA VAL A 226 -3.57 4.43 -3.11
C VAL A 226 -4.04 3.04 -2.71
N LEU A 227 -3.59 2.54 -1.55
CA LEU A 227 -4.00 1.25 -1.00
C LEU A 227 -5.52 1.18 -0.79
N LEU A 228 -6.13 2.23 -0.22
CA LEU A 228 -7.57 2.31 0.00
C LEU A 228 -8.34 2.29 -1.32
N VAL A 229 -7.92 3.08 -2.31
CA VAL A 229 -8.55 3.09 -3.64
C VAL A 229 -8.50 1.71 -4.29
N VAL A 230 -7.32 1.08 -4.34
CA VAL A 230 -7.15 -0.26 -4.91
C VAL A 230 -8.01 -1.28 -4.17
N SER A 231 -8.01 -1.25 -2.84
CA SER A 231 -8.78 -2.21 -2.02
C SER A 231 -10.29 -2.01 -2.15
N ILE A 232 -10.76 -0.77 -2.27
CA ILE A 232 -12.17 -0.44 -2.54
C ILE A 232 -12.58 -0.99 -3.91
N LEU A 233 -11.80 -0.71 -4.96
CA LEU A 233 -12.07 -1.18 -6.32
C LEU A 233 -12.10 -2.72 -6.40
N LEU A 234 -11.14 -3.40 -5.76
CA LEU A 234 -11.13 -4.86 -5.65
C LEU A 234 -12.34 -5.38 -4.85
N GLY A 235 -12.68 -4.72 -3.75
CA GLY A 235 -13.81 -5.08 -2.89
C GLY A 235 -15.18 -4.96 -3.56
N LEU A 236 -15.34 -3.98 -4.48
CA LEU A 236 -16.56 -3.84 -5.30
C LEU A 236 -16.82 -5.08 -6.18
N SER A 237 -15.76 -5.81 -6.55
CA SER A 237 -15.84 -7.06 -7.33
C SER A 237 -16.08 -8.33 -6.47
N GLY A 238 -16.04 -8.20 -5.14
CA GLY A 238 -16.24 -9.31 -4.21
C GLY A 238 -17.70 -9.79 -4.14
N LYS A 239 -17.94 -11.03 -3.73
CA LYS A 239 -19.30 -11.58 -3.60
C LYS A 239 -19.82 -11.53 -2.15
N GLN A 240 -18.95 -11.24 -1.20
CA GLN A 240 -19.21 -11.30 0.24
C GLN A 240 -20.20 -10.21 0.67
N ARG A 241 -21.20 -10.53 1.50
CA ARG A 241 -22.19 -9.55 1.99
C ARG A 241 -21.57 -8.52 2.95
N TRP A 242 -20.63 -8.93 3.80
CA TRP A 242 -19.95 -8.03 4.75
C TRP A 242 -19.04 -6.99 4.08
N ARG A 243 -18.77 -7.12 2.76
CA ARG A 243 -17.93 -6.18 2.01
C ARG A 243 -18.40 -4.73 2.16
N PHE A 244 -19.71 -4.50 2.30
CA PHE A 244 -20.27 -3.14 2.42
C PHE A 244 -19.75 -2.40 3.66
N ILE A 245 -19.53 -3.12 4.77
CA ILE A 245 -18.96 -2.54 5.99
C ILE A 245 -17.52 -2.11 5.73
N ALA A 246 -16.71 -3.01 5.16
CA ALA A 246 -15.31 -2.70 4.84
C ALA A 246 -15.19 -1.54 3.84
N LEU A 247 -16.05 -1.50 2.82
CA LEU A 247 -16.09 -0.43 1.83
C LEU A 247 -16.52 0.92 2.44
N ALA A 248 -17.51 0.93 3.33
CA ALA A 248 -17.97 2.14 4.03
C ALA A 248 -16.86 2.72 4.91
N LEU A 249 -16.23 1.88 5.74
CA LEU A 249 -15.08 2.28 6.55
C LEU A 249 -13.91 2.74 5.68
N GLY A 250 -13.65 2.05 4.57
CA GLY A 250 -12.66 2.40 3.57
C GLY A 250 -12.88 3.78 2.96
N LEU A 251 -14.11 4.12 2.63
CA LEU A 251 -14.48 5.41 2.06
C LEU A 251 -14.28 6.55 3.08
N VAL A 252 -14.67 6.32 4.34
CA VAL A 252 -14.42 7.25 5.44
C VAL A 252 -12.91 7.45 5.63
N ALA A 253 -12.13 6.37 5.69
CA ALA A 253 -10.68 6.47 5.80
C ALA A 253 -10.08 7.22 4.60
N LEU A 254 -10.56 6.98 3.38
CA LEU A 254 -10.08 7.66 2.18
C LEU A 254 -10.30 9.17 2.27
N LEU A 255 -11.46 9.60 2.77
CA LEU A 255 -11.74 11.02 3.02
C LEU A 255 -10.73 11.62 4.01
N LEU A 256 -10.43 10.90 5.09
CA LEU A 256 -9.49 11.34 6.13
C LEU A 256 -8.02 11.41 5.65
N THR A 257 -7.63 10.66 4.60
CA THR A 257 -6.29 10.80 4.00
C THR A 257 -6.05 12.18 3.37
N ARG A 258 -7.13 12.90 3.04
CA ARG A 258 -7.09 14.25 2.45
C ARG A 258 -6.40 14.31 1.06
N GLY A 259 -6.27 13.19 0.35
CA GLY A 259 -5.64 13.13 -0.99
C GLY A 259 -6.62 13.34 -2.15
N ARG A 260 -6.56 14.47 -2.88
CA ARG A 260 -7.46 14.74 -4.02
C ARG A 260 -7.30 13.75 -5.18
N ALA A 261 -6.06 13.43 -5.52
CA ALA A 261 -5.75 12.52 -6.62
C ALA A 261 -6.34 11.11 -6.40
N ALA A 262 -6.53 10.70 -5.14
CA ALA A 262 -7.09 9.39 -4.83
C ALA A 262 -8.59 9.31 -5.17
N TRP A 263 -9.34 10.41 -4.99
CA TRP A 263 -10.74 10.48 -5.44
C TRP A 263 -10.86 10.44 -6.96
N GLY A 264 -9.99 11.18 -7.67
CA GLY A 264 -9.91 11.09 -9.13
C GLY A 264 -9.60 9.67 -9.60
N ALA A 265 -8.63 9.00 -8.95
CA ALA A 265 -8.29 7.61 -9.25
C ALA A 265 -9.44 6.64 -8.95
N LEU A 266 -10.19 6.85 -7.86
CA LEU A 266 -11.37 6.05 -7.53
C LEU A 266 -12.48 6.23 -8.58
N LEU A 267 -12.73 7.46 -9.02
CA LEU A 267 -13.73 7.77 -10.04
C LEU A 267 -13.37 7.16 -11.38
N VAL A 268 -12.15 7.41 -11.87
CA VAL A 268 -11.66 6.86 -13.15
C VAL A 268 -11.60 5.33 -13.08
N GLY A 269 -11.07 4.77 -11.99
CA GLY A 269 -11.01 3.32 -11.78
C GLY A 269 -12.39 2.68 -11.72
N GLY A 270 -13.34 3.29 -11.02
CA GLY A 270 -14.74 2.84 -10.96
C GLY A 270 -15.42 2.89 -12.32
N LEU A 271 -15.23 3.96 -13.08
CA LEU A 271 -15.75 4.09 -14.45
C LEU A 271 -15.17 3.01 -15.37
N LEU A 272 -13.86 2.79 -15.33
CA LEU A 272 -13.21 1.75 -16.14
C LEU A 272 -13.68 0.34 -15.76
N LEU A 273 -13.89 0.07 -14.47
CA LEU A 273 -14.48 -1.19 -14.03
C LEU A 273 -15.88 -1.35 -14.62
N GLN A 274 -16.70 -0.30 -14.58
CA GLN A 274 -18.06 -0.32 -15.07
C GLN A 274 -18.14 -0.56 -16.58
N LEU A 275 -17.30 0.13 -17.36
CA LEU A 275 -17.24 -0.01 -18.81
C LEU A 275 -16.80 -1.41 -19.26
N ARG A 276 -16.06 -2.14 -18.41
CA ARG A 276 -15.57 -3.49 -18.70
C ARG A 276 -16.54 -4.60 -18.26
N GLN A 277 -17.62 -4.29 -17.54
CA GLN A 277 -18.58 -5.30 -17.10
C GLN A 277 -19.76 -5.42 -18.07
N PRO A 278 -20.40 -6.60 -18.18
CA PRO A 278 -21.63 -6.73 -18.97
C PRO A 278 -22.72 -5.82 -18.39
N LEU A 279 -23.50 -5.16 -19.26
CA LEU A 279 -24.50 -4.14 -18.88
C LEU A 279 -25.48 -4.59 -17.79
N ARG A 280 -25.74 -5.91 -17.65
CA ARG A 280 -26.61 -6.49 -16.63
C ARG A 280 -26.10 -6.32 -15.20
N SER A 281 -24.80 -6.08 -15.01
CA SER A 281 -24.16 -5.93 -13.69
C SER A 281 -24.01 -4.48 -13.22
N ILE A 282 -24.25 -3.52 -14.13
CA ILE A 282 -24.19 -2.07 -13.90
C ILE A 282 -25.06 -1.61 -12.71
N PRO A 283 -26.36 -1.96 -12.61
CA PRO A 283 -27.20 -1.45 -11.53
C PRO A 283 -26.74 -1.95 -10.16
N ARG A 284 -26.20 -3.17 -10.08
CA ARG A 284 -25.71 -3.76 -8.82
C ARG A 284 -24.53 -2.97 -8.22
N GLN A 285 -23.66 -2.39 -9.05
CA GLN A 285 -22.51 -1.63 -8.57
C GLN A 285 -22.89 -0.23 -8.11
N TRP A 286 -23.78 0.44 -8.84
CA TRP A 286 -24.33 1.73 -8.42
C TRP A 286 -25.10 1.62 -7.11
N ILE A 287 -25.92 0.58 -6.96
CA ILE A 287 -26.59 0.28 -5.68
C ILE A 287 -25.55 0.02 -4.58
N ALA A 288 -24.48 -0.73 -4.87
CA ALA A 288 -23.41 -0.97 -3.90
C ALA A 288 -22.73 0.34 -3.46
N LEU A 289 -22.47 1.25 -4.39
CA LEU A 289 -21.85 2.55 -4.10
C LEU A 289 -22.80 3.44 -3.28
N VAL A 290 -24.09 3.49 -3.63
CA VAL A 290 -25.11 4.21 -2.86
C VAL A 290 -25.22 3.65 -1.44
N VAL A 291 -25.29 2.33 -1.28
CA VAL A 291 -25.33 1.67 0.05
C VAL A 291 -24.09 2.02 0.86
N VAL A 292 -22.90 2.02 0.24
CA VAL A 292 -21.65 2.39 0.91
C VAL A 292 -21.67 3.84 1.38
N VAL A 293 -22.17 4.77 0.56
CA VAL A 293 -22.31 6.19 0.92
C VAL A 293 -23.32 6.36 2.05
N LEU A 294 -24.46 5.67 2.00
CA LEU A 294 -25.46 5.68 3.06
C LEU A 294 -24.92 5.13 4.39
N LEU A 295 -24.13 4.05 4.34
CA LEU A 295 -23.47 3.49 5.53
C LEU A 295 -22.37 4.41 6.09
N ALA A 296 -21.72 5.21 5.24
CA ALA A 296 -20.76 6.21 5.68
C ALA A 296 -21.41 7.48 6.25
N ALA A 297 -22.67 7.77 5.89
CA ALA A 297 -23.36 9.01 6.24
C ALA A 297 -23.38 9.35 7.74
N PRO A 298 -23.64 8.42 8.69
CA PRO A 298 -23.68 8.73 10.11
C PRO A 298 -22.33 9.25 10.66
N VAL A 299 -21.22 8.82 10.08
CA VAL A 299 -19.89 9.30 10.46
C VAL A 299 -19.63 10.68 9.85
N LEU A 300 -20.09 10.90 8.62
CA LEU A 300 -19.91 12.15 7.88
C LEU A 300 -20.75 13.31 8.43
N THR A 301 -21.90 13.03 9.05
CA THR A 301 -22.78 14.06 9.63
C THR A 301 -22.31 14.57 10.99
N GLN A 302 -21.30 13.97 11.60
CA GLN A 302 -20.73 14.49 12.84
C GLN A 302 -20.07 15.86 12.60
N PRO A 303 -20.33 16.88 13.44
CA PRO A 303 -19.84 18.26 13.21
C PRO A 303 -18.33 18.38 12.96
N ARG A 304 -17.53 17.53 13.62
CA ARG A 304 -16.07 17.49 13.49
C ARG A 304 -15.60 16.96 12.12
N PHE A 305 -16.39 16.08 11.49
CA PHE A 305 -16.11 15.53 10.16
C PHE A 305 -16.68 16.43 9.05
N VAL A 306 -17.83 17.07 9.30
CA VAL A 306 -18.48 17.99 8.35
C VAL A 306 -17.53 19.10 7.91
N ARG A 307 -16.75 19.69 8.82
CA ARG A 307 -15.77 20.73 8.47
C ARG A 307 -14.74 20.26 7.44
N ILE A 308 -14.29 19.01 7.55
CA ILE A 308 -13.33 18.42 6.60
C ILE A 308 -14.03 18.16 5.26
N VAL A 309 -15.28 17.69 5.27
CA VAL A 309 -16.06 17.47 4.05
C VAL A 309 -16.35 18.79 3.33
N SER A 310 -16.74 19.84 4.06
CA SER A 310 -17.08 21.15 3.49
C SER A 310 -15.85 21.86 2.93
N GLU A 311 -14.72 21.83 3.64
CA GLU A 311 -13.43 22.31 3.12
C GLU A 311 -13.03 21.56 1.83
N ARG A 312 -13.34 20.26 1.73
CA ARG A 312 -13.06 19.46 0.52
C ARG A 312 -13.98 19.84 -0.64
N ALA A 313 -15.29 19.91 -0.41
CA ALA A 313 -16.28 20.29 -1.41
C ALA A 313 -15.96 21.68 -1.98
N ALA A 314 -15.63 22.64 -1.11
CA ALA A 314 -15.22 23.99 -1.52
C ALA A 314 -13.97 23.97 -2.42
N THR A 315 -13.00 23.09 -2.15
CA THR A 315 -11.79 23.00 -2.99
C THR A 315 -11.98 22.25 -4.31
N LEU A 316 -13.03 21.44 -4.47
CA LEU A 316 -13.37 20.82 -5.75
C LEU A 316 -14.08 21.80 -6.68
N VAL A 317 -14.79 22.78 -6.12
CA VAL A 317 -15.47 23.84 -6.87
C VAL A 317 -14.50 24.96 -7.27
N ASN A 318 -13.57 25.33 -6.37
CA ASN A 318 -12.59 26.39 -6.61
C ASN A 318 -11.25 25.85 -7.13
N LEU A 319 -11.24 25.34 -8.37
CA LEU A 319 -10.02 24.82 -9.03
C LEU A 319 -8.94 25.90 -9.26
N GLY A 320 -9.33 27.18 -9.36
CA GLY A 320 -8.41 28.30 -9.67
C GLY A 320 -7.54 28.79 -8.51
N ALA A 321 -7.96 28.58 -7.26
CA ALA A 321 -7.22 29.01 -6.06
C ALA A 321 -6.42 27.86 -5.40
N ASP A 322 -6.34 26.70 -6.07
CA ASP A 322 -5.78 25.50 -5.49
C ASP A 322 -4.24 25.47 -5.55
N ARG A 323 -3.60 25.77 -4.41
CA ARG A 323 -2.15 25.62 -4.22
C ARG A 323 -1.63 24.23 -4.63
N SER A 324 -2.42 23.15 -4.51
CA SER A 324 -1.95 21.80 -4.87
C SER A 324 -1.85 21.60 -6.38
N LEU A 325 -2.79 22.17 -7.13
CA LEU A 325 -2.85 22.06 -8.59
C LEU A 325 -1.81 23.00 -9.21
N GLN A 326 -1.68 24.22 -8.67
CA GLN A 326 -0.59 25.13 -9.02
C GLN A 326 0.79 24.52 -8.74
N THR A 327 1.01 23.91 -7.57
CA THR A 327 2.29 23.23 -7.25
C THR A 327 2.59 22.08 -8.19
N ARG A 328 1.57 21.37 -8.70
CA ARG A 328 1.77 20.29 -9.68
C ARG A 328 2.07 20.81 -11.08
N VAL A 329 1.38 21.87 -11.51
CA VAL A 329 1.65 22.51 -12.81
C VAL A 329 3.04 23.13 -12.83
N THR A 330 3.45 23.79 -11.74
CA THR A 330 4.83 24.30 -11.60
C THR A 330 5.84 23.16 -11.50
N SER A 331 5.56 22.08 -10.74
CA SER A 331 6.42 20.90 -10.69
C SER A 331 6.59 20.24 -12.06
N SER A 332 5.51 20.08 -12.85
CA SER A 332 5.59 19.52 -14.21
C SER A 332 6.45 20.38 -15.13
N ARG A 333 6.32 21.71 -15.04
CA ARG A 333 7.18 22.65 -15.80
C ARG A 333 8.63 22.56 -15.34
N ASP A 334 8.86 22.48 -14.03
CA ASP A 334 10.19 22.32 -13.43
C ASP A 334 10.83 20.98 -13.81
N TYR A 335 10.06 19.88 -13.90
CA TYR A 335 10.55 18.60 -14.41
C TYR A 335 10.95 18.67 -15.88
N LEU A 336 10.14 19.33 -16.72
CA LEU A 336 10.48 19.51 -18.13
C LEU A 336 11.74 20.37 -18.30
N HIS A 337 11.88 21.43 -17.52
CA HIS A 337 13.09 22.28 -17.51
C HIS A 337 14.32 21.48 -17.06
N ARG A 338 14.19 20.70 -15.99
CA ARG A 338 15.26 19.84 -15.47
C ARG A 338 15.64 18.71 -16.45
N LEU A 339 14.69 18.20 -17.23
CA LEU A 339 14.96 17.23 -18.29
C LEU A 339 15.73 17.86 -19.44
N THR A 340 15.45 19.11 -19.80
CA THR A 340 16.24 19.83 -20.82
C THR A 340 17.63 20.20 -20.35
N GLU A 341 17.80 20.57 -19.07
CA GLU A 341 19.11 20.90 -18.49
C GLU A 341 19.98 19.66 -18.21
N ASN A 342 19.34 18.53 -17.89
CA ASN A 342 20.03 17.28 -17.61
C ASN A 342 19.29 16.10 -18.26
N PRO A 343 19.53 15.85 -19.56
CA PRO A 343 18.83 14.79 -20.31
C PRO A 343 19.14 13.39 -19.78
N ALA A 344 20.25 13.21 -19.07
CA ALA A 344 20.56 11.96 -18.39
C ALA A 344 19.67 11.73 -17.16
N GLY A 345 19.11 12.77 -16.55
CA GLY A 345 18.35 12.69 -15.30
C GLY A 345 19.24 12.64 -14.04
N ARG A 346 18.61 12.45 -12.87
CA ARG A 346 19.28 12.40 -11.57
C ARG A 346 19.52 10.97 -11.02
N GLY A 347 19.02 9.95 -11.73
CA GLY A 347 19.11 8.55 -11.30
C GLY A 347 18.21 8.23 -10.10
N LEU A 348 18.31 6.99 -9.62
CA LEU A 348 17.66 6.53 -8.38
C LEU A 348 18.47 6.94 -7.15
N GLY A 349 17.77 7.18 -6.02
CA GLY A 349 18.34 7.67 -4.76
C GLY A 349 17.82 9.06 -4.39
#